data_AF-A0A7K2LY60-F1
#
_entry.id   AF-A0A7K2LY60-F1
#
_cell.length_a   1.000
_cell.length_b   1.000
_cell.length_c   1.000
_cell.angle_alpha   90.00
_cell.angle_beta   90.00
_cell.angle_gamma   90.00
#
_symmetry.space_group_name_H-M   'P 1'
#
loop_
_entity.id
_entity.type
_entity.pdbx_description
1 polymer ?
#
loop_
_entity_poly.entity_id
_entity_poly.type
_entity_poly.pdbx_seq_one_letter_code
_entity_poly.pdbx_strand_id
1 'polypeptide(L)'
;MGLELCDLCGVTFPADRAVRGYVPDSSAAHPTDDWFDGLRRVTACTEAHFAAVREGYRLRPFVQEELWAAKIERELTVGTP
;
A
#
# COMPACT_ATOMS: atom_id res chain seq x y z
N MET A 1 0.63 -23.43 1.51
CA MET A 1 -0.44 -22.43 1.36
C MET A 1 -0.07 -21.23 2.21
N GLY A 2 0.18 -20.07 1.60
CA GLY A 2 0.44 -18.84 2.33
C GLY A 2 -0.87 -18.23 2.86
N LEU A 3 -0.76 -17.40 3.89
CA LEU A 3 -1.85 -16.56 4.37
C LEU A 3 -1.54 -15.09 4.02
N GLU A 4 -2.59 -14.33 3.78
CA GLU A 4 -2.56 -12.88 3.58
C GLU A 4 -3.46 -12.22 4.63
N LEU A 5 -3.25 -10.93 4.87
CA LEU A 5 -4.08 -10.09 5.73
C LEU A 5 -4.97 -9.19 4.87
N CYS A 6 -6.26 -9.08 5.20
CA CYS A 6 -7.12 -8.12 4.53
C CYS A 6 -6.94 -6.72 5.13
N ASP A 7 -6.56 -5.74 4.30
CA ASP A 7 -6.31 -4.37 4.73
C ASP A 7 -7.57 -3.62 5.21
N LEU A 8 -8.77 -4.14 4.92
CA LEU A 8 -10.03 -3.57 5.41
C LEU A 8 -10.46 -4.15 6.75
N CYS A 9 -10.55 -5.49 6.85
CA CYS A 9 -11.17 -6.14 8.01
C CYS A 9 -10.15 -6.81 8.96
N GLY A 10 -8.86 -6.84 8.61
CA GLY A 10 -7.81 -7.45 9.44
C GLY A 10 -7.89 -8.97 9.58
N VAL A 11 -8.74 -9.65 8.80
CA VAL A 11 -8.85 -11.11 8.82
C VAL A 11 -7.73 -11.72 7.97
N THR A 12 -7.12 -12.80 8.47
CA THR A 12 -6.19 -13.61 7.69
C THR A 12 -6.94 -14.60 6.81
N PHE A 13 -6.49 -14.78 5.57
CA PHE A 13 -7.18 -15.62 4.59
C PHE A 13 -6.19 -16.29 3.62
N PRO A 14 -6.58 -17.37 2.91
CA PRO A 14 -5.70 -18.04 1.94
C PRO A 14 -5.20 -17.11 0.84
N ALA A 15 -3.88 -17.07 0.63
CA ALA A 15 -3.23 -16.13 -0.28
C ALA A 15 -3.64 -16.28 -1.76
N ASP A 16 -4.15 -17.45 -2.15
CA ASP A 16 -4.67 -17.77 -3.48
C ASP A 16 -6.03 -17.12 -3.77
N ARG A 17 -6.72 -16.60 -2.74
CA ARG A 17 -7.99 -15.87 -2.86
C ARG A 17 -7.83 -14.35 -2.81
N ALA A 18 -6.59 -13.86 -2.76
CA ALA A 18 -6.32 -12.45 -2.55
C ALA A 18 -6.60 -11.62 -3.80
N VAL A 19 -7.44 -10.60 -3.60
CA VAL A 19 -7.59 -9.49 -4.54
C VAL A 19 -6.52 -8.45 -4.18
N ARG A 20 -5.65 -8.13 -5.14
CA ARG A 20 -4.52 -7.22 -4.95
C ARG A 20 -4.56 -6.10 -5.98
N GLY A 21 -4.07 -4.94 -5.60
CA GLY A 21 -3.85 -3.82 -6.52
C GLY A 21 -3.14 -2.66 -5.85
N TYR A 22 -3.04 -1.54 -6.55
CA TYR A 22 -2.37 -0.34 -6.07
C TYR A 22 -3.35 0.82 -5.95
N VAL A 23 -3.14 1.66 -4.95
CA VAL A 23 -3.89 2.90 -4.74
C VAL A 23 -2.92 4.08 -4.60
N PRO A 24 -3.30 5.28 -5.08
CA PRO A 24 -2.51 6.49 -4.83
C PRO A 24 -2.42 6.78 -3.33
N ASP A 25 -1.20 6.94 -2.84
CA ASP A 25 -0.91 7.30 -1.44
C ASP A 25 0.44 8.01 -1.39
N SER A 26 0.44 9.32 -1.11
CA SER A 26 1.66 10.11 -1.03
C SER A 26 2.56 9.70 0.12
N SER A 27 2.07 9.00 1.14
CA SER A 27 2.91 8.45 2.22
C SER A 27 3.66 7.17 1.85
N ALA A 28 3.48 6.63 0.64
CA ALA A 28 4.08 5.38 0.22
C ALA A 28 5.31 5.62 -0.69
N ALA A 29 6.51 5.41 -0.17
CA ALA A 29 7.72 5.23 -0.98
C ALA A 29 8.03 3.73 -1.10
N HIS A 30 8.19 3.22 -2.31
CA HIS A 30 8.49 1.80 -2.51
C HIS A 30 9.95 1.54 -2.09
N PRO A 31 10.24 0.41 -1.42
CA PRO A 31 11.55 0.18 -0.81
C PRO A 31 12.70 0.09 -1.82
N THR A 32 12.43 -0.34 -3.05
CA THR A 32 13.50 -0.66 -4.02
C THR A 32 13.23 -0.22 -5.46
N ASP A 33 12.02 0.24 -5.78
CA ASP A 33 11.60 0.48 -7.17
C ASP A 33 10.73 1.73 -7.23
N ASP A 34 11.32 2.82 -7.71
CA ASP A 34 10.71 4.14 -7.70
C ASP A 34 9.51 4.28 -8.65
N TRP A 35 9.31 3.34 -9.57
CA TRP A 35 8.09 3.28 -10.40
C TRP A 35 6.82 3.10 -9.57
N PHE A 36 6.95 2.57 -8.35
CA PHE A 36 5.86 2.38 -7.41
C PHE A 36 5.82 3.44 -6.30
N ASP A 37 6.66 4.48 -6.35
CA ASP A 37 6.57 5.60 -5.42
C ASP A 37 5.20 6.31 -5.60
N GLY A 38 4.54 6.59 -4.48
CA GLY A 38 3.17 7.11 -4.45
C GLY A 38 2.09 6.03 -4.63
N LEU A 39 2.44 4.75 -4.72
CA LEU A 39 1.49 3.65 -4.90
C LEU A 39 1.58 2.65 -3.75
N ARG A 40 0.54 2.64 -2.90
CA ARG A 40 0.43 1.60 -1.86
C ARG A 40 -0.19 0.34 -2.45
N ARG A 41 0.49 -0.80 -2.25
CA ARG A 41 -0.10 -2.11 -2.52
C ARG A 41 -1.17 -2.41 -1.46
N VAL A 42 -2.36 -2.78 -1.91
CA VAL A 42 -3.50 -3.18 -1.08
C VAL A 42 -3.87 -4.63 -1.36
N THR A 43 -4.20 -5.36 -0.30
CA THR A 43 -4.62 -6.75 -0.32
C THR A 43 -5.97 -6.91 0.40
N ALA A 44 -6.92 -7.58 -0.24
CA ALA A 44 -8.24 -7.82 0.32
C ALA A 44 -8.72 -9.26 0.09
N CYS A 45 -9.56 -9.73 1.01
CA CYS A 45 -10.16 -11.06 0.92
C CYS A 45 -11.31 -11.15 -0.09
N THR A 46 -11.83 -10.01 -0.56
CA THR A 46 -12.92 -9.92 -1.56
C THR A 46 -12.77 -8.66 -2.42
N GLU A 47 -13.38 -8.68 -3.61
CA GLU A 47 -13.54 -7.50 -4.49
C GLU A 47 -14.22 -6.33 -3.77
N ALA A 48 -15.26 -6.61 -2.97
CA ALA A 48 -15.98 -5.58 -2.24
C ALA A 48 -15.09 -4.87 -1.20
N HIS A 49 -14.26 -5.63 -0.49
CA HIS A 49 -13.30 -5.06 0.44
C HIS A 49 -12.22 -4.25 -0.28
N PHE A 50 -11.71 -4.75 -1.41
CA PHE A 50 -10.75 -4.01 -2.23
C PHE A 50 -11.34 -2.67 -2.71
N ALA A 51 -12.57 -2.67 -3.21
CA ALA A 51 -13.27 -1.47 -3.66
C ALA A 51 -13.46 -0.46 -2.53
N ALA A 52 -13.83 -0.92 -1.33
CA ALA A 52 -13.98 -0.05 -0.16
C ALA A 52 -12.66 0.60 0.28
N VAL A 53 -11.55 -0.15 0.29
CA VAL A 53 -10.22 0.42 0.58
C VAL A 53 -9.85 1.44 -0.48
N ARG A 54 -10.01 1.10 -1.77
CA ARG A 54 -9.71 2.01 -2.88
C ARG A 54 -10.49 3.31 -2.78
N GLU A 55 -11.77 3.26 -2.41
CA GLU A 55 -12.59 4.46 -2.22
C GLU A 55 -12.07 5.32 -1.04
N GLY A 56 -11.66 4.68 0.06
CA GLY A 56 -11.01 5.37 1.18
C GLY A 56 -9.77 6.15 0.76
N TYR A 57 -8.92 5.58 -0.09
CA TYR A 57 -7.74 6.26 -0.63
C TYR A 57 -8.07 7.34 -1.67
N ARG A 58 -9.10 7.14 -2.50
CA ARG A 58 -9.53 8.12 -3.51
C ARG A 58 -9.87 9.50 -2.90
N LEU A 59 -10.37 9.50 -1.67
CA LEU A 59 -10.74 10.72 -0.95
C LEU A 59 -9.56 11.41 -0.25
N ARG A 60 -8.41 10.75 -0.16
CA ARG A 60 -7.21 11.33 0.47
C ARG A 60 -6.50 12.24 -0.53
N PRO A 61 -6.15 13.48 -0.14
CA PRO A 61 -5.30 14.32 -0.96
C PRO A 61 -3.96 13.64 -1.22
N PHE A 62 -3.44 13.79 -2.43
CA PHE A 62 -2.08 13.39 -2.76
C PHE A 62 -1.16 14.60 -2.65
N VAL A 63 -0.24 14.58 -1.71
CA VAL A 63 0.65 15.71 -1.40
C VAL A 63 2.07 15.37 -1.82
N GLN A 64 2.64 16.14 -2.74
CA GLN A 64 3.96 15.82 -3.29
C GLN A 64 5.06 15.93 -2.24
N GLU A 65 4.94 16.86 -1.31
CA GLU A 65 5.86 17.06 -0.20
C GLU A 65 5.86 15.86 0.76
N GLU A 66 4.71 15.20 0.95
CA GLU A 66 4.62 13.98 1.75
C GLU A 66 5.36 12.82 1.06
N LEU A 67 5.23 12.68 -0.26
CA LEU A 67 5.98 11.68 -1.00
C LEU A 67 7.48 11.94 -0.97
N TRP A 68 7.89 13.20 -1.08
CA TRP A 68 9.28 13.60 -0.89
C TRP A 68 9.81 13.20 0.49
N ALA A 69 9.04 13.47 1.55
CA ALA A 69 9.40 13.08 2.90
C ALA A 69 9.56 11.55 3.04
N ALA A 70 8.61 10.78 2.52
CA ALA A 70 8.66 9.31 2.55
C ALA A 70 9.89 8.74 1.80
N LYS A 71 10.28 9.35 0.68
CA LYS A 71 11.48 8.96 -0.07
C LYS A 71 12.76 9.28 0.69
N ILE A 72 12.82 10.43 1.36
CA ILE A 72 13.97 10.78 2.22
C ILE A 72 14.09 9.77 3.36
N GLU A 73 12.98 9.44 4.04
CA GLU A 73 12.96 8.45 5.11
C GLU A 73 13.46 7.08 4.65
N ARG A 74 13.04 6.64 3.46
CA ARG A 74 13.57 5.41 2.84
C ARG A 74 15.09 5.45 2.74
N GLU A 75 15.68 6.48 2.13
CA GLU A 75 17.13 6.57 1.96
C GLU A 75 17.88 6.64 3.29
N LEU A 76 17.31 7.32 4.30
CA LEU A 76 17.89 7.37 5.65
C LEU A 76 17.88 5.99 6.34
N THR A 77 16.90 5.14 6.02
CA THR A 77 16.72 3.82 6.66
C THR A 77 17.57 2.73 6.01
N VAL A 78 17.87 2.84 4.70
CA VAL A 78 18.66 1.85 3.92
C VAL A 78 20.07 1.61 4.49
N GLY A 79 20.62 2.52 5.30
CA GLY A 79 21.94 2.41 5.92
C GLY A 79 21.97 1.96 7.39
N THR A 80 20.81 1.66 8.01
CA THR A 80 20.78 1.20 9.41
C THR A 80 20.78 -0.33 9.44
N PRO A 81 21.80 -0.99 10.02
CA PRO A 81 21.84 -2.45 10.15
C PRO A 81 20.75 -3.01 11.06
#